data_AF-A0A3R5XVQ9-F1
#
_entry.id   AF-A0A3R5XVQ9-F1
#
_cell.length_a   1.000
_cell.length_b   1.000
_cell.length_c   1.000
_cell.angle_alpha   90.00
_cell.angle_beta   90.00
_cell.angle_gamma   90.00
#
_symmetry.space_group_name_H-M   'P 1'
#
loop_
_entity.id
_entity.type
_entity.pdbx_description
1 polymer ?
#
loop_
_entity_poly.entity_id
_entity_poly.type
_entity_poly.pdbx_seq_one_letter_code
_entity_poly.pdbx_strand_id
1 'polypeptide(L)' 'MQNLKDKVVISGASSGIGKATAYKLGKAWAKIVLGVRRENKLKAILQKNHAIRRRKRAE' A
#
# COMPACT_ATOMS: atom_id res chain seq x y z
N MET A 1 8.27 12.05 -14.53
CA MET A 1 8.25 11.60 -13.11
C MET A 1 7.24 12.35 -12.20
N GLN A 2 6.36 13.22 -12.72
CA GLN A 2 5.34 13.93 -11.92
C GLN A 2 4.43 13.02 -11.08
N ASN A 3 4.18 11.77 -11.53
CA ASN A 3 3.30 10.81 -10.87
C ASN A 3 3.85 10.14 -9.59
N LEU A 4 5.10 10.40 -9.19
CA LEU A 4 5.66 9.90 -7.93
C LEU A 4 5.70 10.95 -6.80
N LYS A 5 5.46 12.22 -7.11
CA LYS A 5 5.49 13.28 -6.10
C LYS A 5 4.48 12.97 -4.99
N ASP A 6 4.90 13.14 -3.73
CA ASP A 6 4.10 12.88 -2.53
C ASP A 6 3.65 11.42 -2.35
N LYS A 7 4.40 10.46 -2.92
CA LYS A 7 4.15 9.02 -2.75
C LYS A 7 5.33 8.32 -2.11
N VAL A 8 5.04 7.38 -1.21
CA VAL A 8 6.05 6.51 -0.62
C VAL A 8 6.18 5.24 -1.46
N VAL A 9 7.37 4.96 -1.98
CA VAL A 9 7.65 3.73 -2.72
C VAL A 9 8.19 2.68 -1.75
N ILE A 10 7.57 1.51 -1.73
CA ILE A 10 7.96 0.39 -0.87
C ILE A 10 8.33 -0.81 -1.75
N SER A 11 9.61 -1.09 -1.85
CA SER A 11 10.10 -2.34 -2.44
C SER A 11 10.00 -3.49 -1.42
N GLY A 12 9.76 -4.71 -1.90
CA GLY A 12 9.61 -5.87 -1.01
C GLY A 12 8.31 -5.87 -0.19
N ALA A 13 7.30 -5.09 -0.59
CA ALA A 13 6.03 -4.94 0.12
C ALA A 13 5.23 -6.25 0.31
N SER A 14 5.62 -7.35 -0.33
CA SER A 14 4.92 -8.63 -0.28
C SER A 14 5.07 -9.39 1.05
N SER A 15 6.09 -9.09 1.86
CA SER A 15 6.41 -9.84 3.08
C SER A 15 7.23 -9.03 4.08
N GLY A 16 7.35 -9.53 5.32
CA GLY A 16 8.20 -8.96 6.36
C GLY A 16 7.90 -7.50 6.66
N ILE A 17 8.96 -6.71 6.85
CA ILE A 17 8.88 -5.29 7.20
C ILE A 17 8.18 -4.48 6.11
N GLY A 18 8.49 -4.72 4.83
CA GLY A 18 7.85 -4.00 3.72
C GLY A 18 6.33 -4.13 3.72
N LYS A 19 5.81 -5.32 4.05
CA LYS A 19 4.37 -5.56 4.23
C LYS A 19 3.83 -4.75 5.41
N ALA A 20 4.46 -4.83 6.58
CA ALA A 20 4.02 -4.11 7.77
C ALA A 20 4.00 -2.58 7.55
N THR A 21 5.02 -2.04 6.89
CA THR A 21 5.11 -0.63 6.52
C THR A 21 3.99 -0.23 5.55
N ALA A 22 3.71 -1.04 4.53
CA ALA A 22 2.61 -0.79 3.59
C ALA A 22 1.25 -0.73 4.30
N TYR A 23 1.02 -1.57 5.32
CA TYR A 23 -0.19 -1.51 6.14
C TYR A 23 -0.26 -0.26 7.01
N LYS A 24 0.82 0.05 7.73
CA LYS A 24 0.85 1.20 8.64
C LYS A 24 0.64 2.52 7.89
N LEU A 25 1.31 2.69 6.76
CA LEU A 25 1.18 3.86 5.90
C LEU A 25 -0.18 3.92 5.19
N GLY A 26 -0.71 2.77 4.75
CA GLY A 26 -2.06 2.67 4.18
C GLY A 26 -3.14 3.08 5.18
N LYS A 27 -3.02 2.66 6.45
CA LYS A 27 -3.89 3.09 7.55
C LYS A 27 -3.76 4.58 7.87
N ALA A 28 -2.56 5.14 7.75
CA ALA A 28 -2.31 6.57 7.91
C ALA A 28 -2.70 7.40 6.66
N TRP A 29 -3.38 6.80 5.68
CA TRP A 29 -3.86 7.46 4.45
C TRP A 29 -2.77 7.99 3.51
N ALA A 30 -1.53 7.53 3.67
CA ALA A 30 -0.45 7.91 2.77
C ALA A 30 -0.70 7.33 1.36
N LYS A 31 -0.33 8.10 0.33
CA LYS A 31 -0.26 7.57 -1.03
C LYS A 31 1.00 6.70 -1.12
N ILE A 32 0.81 5.40 -1.38
CA ILE A 32 1.92 4.45 -1.44
C ILE A 32 1.97 3.73 -2.79
N VAL A 33 3.17 3.40 -3.24
CA VAL A 33 3.46 2.57 -4.42
C VAL A 33 4.17 1.32 -3.94
N LEU A 34 3.68 0.15 -4.33
CA LEU A 34 4.18 -1.15 -3.84
C LEU A 34 4.92 -1.88 -4.95
N GLY A 35 6.22 -2.09 -4.78
CA GLY A 35 7.06 -2.88 -5.68
C GLY A 35 7.29 -4.29 -5.15
N VAL A 36 6.85 -5.32 -5.88
CA VAL A 36 6.99 -6.73 -5.49
C VAL A 36 7.27 -7.62 -6.71
N ARG A 37 8.04 -8.69 -6.51
CA ARG A 37 8.27 -9.71 -7.54
C ARG A 37 7.13 -10.73 -7.67
N ARG A 38 6.35 -10.93 -6.60
CA ARG A 38 5.27 -11.94 -6.53
C ARG A 38 3.90 -11.27 -6.46
N GLU A 39 3.21 -11.21 -7.59
CA GLU A 39 1.92 -10.52 -7.73
C GLU A 39 0.82 -11.12 -6.85
N ASN A 40 0.79 -12.45 -6.68
CA ASN A 40 -0.24 -13.13 -5.87
C ASN A 40 -0.26 -12.64 -4.41
N LYS A 41 0.91 -12.34 -3.81
CA LYS A 41 1.00 -11.80 -2.45
C LYS A 41 0.61 -10.32 -2.38
N LEU A 42 0.69 -9.59 -3.50
CA LEU A 42 0.31 -8.18 -3.59
C LEU A 42 -1.21 -8.00 -3.50
N LYS A 43 -1.99 -8.85 -4.20
CA LYS A 43 -3.45 -8.75 -4.26
C LYS A 43 -4.10 -8.74 -2.87
N ALA A 44 -3.61 -9.58 -1.95
CA ALA A 44 -4.09 -9.62 -0.57
C ALA A 44 -3.83 -8.32 0.21
N ILE A 45 -2.72 -7.64 -0.07
CA ILE A 45 -2.36 -6.36 0.56
C ILE A 45 -3.19 -5.22 -0.03
N LEU A 46 -3.39 -5.23 -1.35
CA LEU A 46 -4.23 -4.26 -2.04
C LEU A 46 -5.68 -4.33 -1.58
N GLN A 47 -6.26 -5.52 -1.44
CA GLN A 47 -7.63 -5.68 -0.93
C GLN A 47 -7.80 -5.02 0.43
N LYS A 48 -6.88 -5.29 1.37
CA LYS A 48 -6.95 -4.70 2.71
C LYS A 48 -6.75 -3.19 2.69
N ASN A 49 -5.80 -2.67 1.90
CA ASN A 49 -5.59 -1.23 1.76
C ASN A 49 -6.77 -0.50 1.08
N HIS A 50 -7.42 -1.13 0.09
CA HIS A 50 -8.63 -0.60 -0.54
C HIS A 50 -9.82 -0.59 0.41
N ALA A 51 -9.98 -1.64 1.22
CA ALA A 51 -11.02 -1.69 2.25
C ALA A 51 -10.87 -0.55 3.26
N ILE A 52 -9.62 -0.24 3.65
CA ILE A 52 -9.32 0.91 4.51
C ILE A 52 -9.80 2.20 3.80
N ARG A 53 -9.40 2.47 2.55
CA ARG A 53 -9.78 3.71 1.82
C ARG A 53 -11.28 3.89 1.58
N ARG A 54 -12.04 2.80 1.45
CA ARG A 54 -13.50 2.87 1.26
C ARG A 54 -14.25 3.34 2.50
N ARG A 55 -13.77 3.01 3.71
CA ARG A 55 -14.40 3.44 4.96
C ARG A 55 -14.39 4.96 5.12
N LYS A 56 -13.26 5.61 4.83
CA LYS A 56 -13.16 7.08 4.90
C LYS A 56 -14.01 7.82 3.86
N ARG A 57 -14.37 7.21 2.73
CA ARG A 57 -15.27 7.86 1.75
C ARG A 57 -16.74 7.83 2.19
N ALA A 58 -17.06 7.01 3.19
CA ALA A 58 -18.40 6.87 3.76
C ALA A 58 -18.55 7.66 5.08
N GLU A 59 -17.47 8.27 5.57
CA GLU A 59 -17.44 9.24 6.68
C GLU A 59 -17.27 10.65 6.10
#